data_AF-A0A1Y6M5G5-F1
#
_entry.id   AF-A0A1Y6M5G5-F1
#
_cell.length_a   1.000
_cell.length_b   1.000
_cell.length_c   1.000
_cell.angle_alpha   90.00
_cell.angle_beta   90.00
_cell.angle_gamma   90.00
#
_symmetry.space_group_name_H-M   'P 1'
#
loop_
_entity.id
_entity.type
_entity.pdbx_description
1 polymer ?
#
loop_
_entity_poly.entity_id
_entity_poly.type
_entity_poly.pdbx_seq_one_letter_code
_entity_poly.pdbx_strand_id
1 'polypeptide(L)'
;MTTLHKLHCRLENLIISNEDTSALTFELTEDCDQPSILNEFKELGYTSPSRPIRDNKLRFKIGRTAWKAQVFYIGEEQIFEYADTHGEHPLNCMYFNPTNNKLFVYSEELEIHKKITLFLGFRSLLAELSDHSIPESGKIKGSQKVVLLVKNDDGGAKHSVQTTIDYEDFNNLFININLDNSLDSLSKLKQCIELDDQQDKERKNCMRSAFDSLIQTLSDSNNIFTYCMSNIVKLHKIYNEHHNIFISDFKINKVIQEINSKDLEYTGKINDITSSAQTKALAIPGAMIAISAVMRVDNLINAIGVVVALLATCIVIHSSLNIYNCSFKHIKKQITNVFSRYQVLNQKSEIREEAEKTEKDLSKMVDKAQSSMSFIKKIIWSIWLFSILFVWLKMNPQFITYSISFLKTLTQYL
;
A
#
# COMPACT_ATOMS: atom_id res chain seq x y z
N MET A 1 -1.45 47.38 -12.01
CA MET A 1 -1.48 47.79 -10.59
C MET A 1 -2.93 47.77 -10.12
N THR A 2 -3.28 46.90 -9.17
CA THR A 2 -4.65 46.74 -8.65
C THR A 2 -5.08 47.99 -7.87
N THR A 3 -6.39 48.25 -7.77
CA THR A 3 -6.94 49.38 -6.99
C THR A 3 -6.44 49.35 -5.53
N LEU A 4 -6.32 48.15 -4.96
CA LEU A 4 -5.75 47.93 -3.63
C LEU A 4 -4.31 48.47 -3.51
N HIS A 5 -3.44 48.12 -4.45
CA HIS A 5 -2.04 48.54 -4.40
C HIS A 5 -1.88 50.06 -4.61
N LYS A 6 -2.69 50.66 -5.50
CA LYS A 6 -2.74 52.12 -5.65
C LYS A 6 -3.13 52.80 -4.34
N LEU A 7 -4.15 52.27 -3.66
CA LEU A 7 -4.58 52.82 -2.38
C LEU A 7 -3.50 52.65 -1.30
N HIS A 8 -2.82 51.51 -1.27
CA HIS A 8 -1.73 51.26 -0.33
C HIS A 8 -0.60 52.28 -0.49
N CYS A 9 -0.09 52.51 -1.71
CA CYS A 9 0.96 53.50 -1.97
C CYS A 9 0.59 54.92 -1.52
N ARG A 10 -0.70 55.27 -1.56
CA ARG A 10 -1.19 56.59 -1.09
C ARG A 10 -1.28 56.68 0.43
N LEU A 11 -1.48 55.56 1.12
CA LEU A 11 -1.72 55.52 2.57
C LEU A 11 -0.50 55.09 3.39
N GLU A 12 0.45 54.34 2.82
CA GLU A 12 1.53 53.67 3.56
C GLU A 12 2.47 54.63 4.30
N ASN A 13 2.62 55.86 3.81
CA ASN A 13 3.51 56.88 4.38
C ASN A 13 2.78 57.90 5.27
N LEU A 14 1.46 57.75 5.44
CA LEU A 14 0.68 58.68 6.26
C LEU A 14 0.76 58.30 7.74
N ILE A 15 0.62 59.30 8.61
CA ILE A 15 0.54 59.07 10.06
C ILE A 15 -0.81 58.41 10.35
N ILE A 16 -0.76 57.22 10.95
CA ILE A 16 -1.93 56.44 11.31
C ILE A 16 -2.19 56.64 12.79
N SER A 17 -3.40 57.10 13.14
CA SER A 17 -3.90 57.06 14.50
C SER A 17 -5.03 56.03 14.60
N ASN A 18 -4.84 55.08 15.50
CA ASN A 18 -5.85 54.11 15.88
C ASN A 18 -6.47 54.55 17.21
N GLU A 19 -7.56 55.29 17.15
CA GLU A 19 -8.29 55.75 18.34
C GLU A 19 -9.27 54.69 18.87
N ASP A 20 -9.66 53.70 18.04
CA ASP A 20 -10.69 52.72 18.35
C ASP A 20 -10.59 51.48 17.46
N THR A 21 -10.90 50.28 17.99
CA THR A 21 -10.76 48.99 17.26
C THR A 21 -11.65 48.86 16.02
N SER A 22 -12.56 49.81 15.81
CA SER A 22 -13.55 49.81 14.75
C SER A 22 -13.23 50.76 13.57
N ALA A 23 -12.22 51.63 13.70
CA ALA A 23 -11.93 52.67 12.71
C ALA A 23 -10.43 53.02 12.62
N LEU A 24 -9.97 53.33 11.40
CA LEU A 24 -8.64 53.90 11.18
C LEU A 24 -8.78 55.39 10.84
N THR A 25 -7.82 56.17 11.32
CA THR A 25 -7.66 57.57 10.97
C THR A 25 -6.26 57.79 10.40
N PHE A 26 -6.18 58.41 9.23
CA PHE A 26 -4.94 58.81 8.58
C PHE A 26 -4.88 60.33 8.53
N GLU A 27 -3.76 60.92 8.90
CA GLU A 27 -3.51 62.34 8.68
C GLU A 27 -3.09 62.56 7.24
N LEU A 28 -3.87 63.35 6.50
CA LEU A 28 -3.63 63.68 5.10
C LEU A 28 -2.70 64.89 5.02
N THR A 29 -1.69 64.82 4.16
CA THR A 29 -0.87 65.97 3.77
C THR A 29 -1.60 66.83 2.73
N GLU A 30 -1.19 68.09 2.56
CA GLU A 30 -1.82 69.00 1.58
C GLU A 30 -1.73 68.49 0.13
N ASP A 31 -0.71 67.67 -0.18
CA ASP A 31 -0.45 67.09 -1.51
C ASP A 31 -1.26 65.82 -1.81
N CYS A 32 -2.09 65.34 -0.87
CA CYS A 32 -2.82 64.09 -1.04
C CYS A 32 -3.99 64.24 -2.02
N ASP A 33 -4.03 63.41 -3.06
CA ASP A 33 -5.11 63.36 -4.05
C ASP A 33 -6.39 62.71 -3.47
N GLN A 34 -7.14 63.51 -2.72
CA GLN A 34 -8.38 63.11 -2.05
C GLN A 34 -9.45 62.54 -3.00
N PRO A 35 -9.71 63.11 -4.20
CA PRO A 35 -10.65 62.54 -5.16
C PRO A 35 -10.31 61.11 -5.57
N SER A 36 -9.02 60.83 -5.84
CA SER A 36 -8.58 59.47 -6.17
C SER A 36 -8.82 58.52 -5.01
N ILE A 37 -8.42 58.88 -3.78
CA ILE A 37 -8.63 58.04 -2.58
C ILE A 37 -10.10 57.67 -2.42
N LEU A 38 -11.00 58.63 -2.58
CA LEU A 38 -12.45 58.37 -2.49
C LEU A 38 -12.96 57.46 -3.62
N ASN A 39 -12.40 57.58 -4.83
CA ASN A 39 -12.75 56.69 -5.93
C ASN A 39 -12.25 55.26 -5.67
N GLU A 40 -11.02 55.11 -5.20
CA GLU A 40 -10.42 53.81 -4.86
C GLU A 40 -11.17 53.13 -3.71
N PHE A 41 -11.64 53.88 -2.70
CA PHE A 41 -12.55 53.39 -1.66
C PHE A 41 -13.87 52.86 -2.23
N LYS A 42 -14.50 53.60 -3.16
CA LYS A 42 -15.75 53.16 -3.81
C LYS A 42 -15.55 51.91 -4.66
N GLU A 43 -14.47 51.84 -5.41
CA GLU A 43 -14.09 50.68 -6.21
C GLU A 43 -13.85 49.44 -5.34
N LEU A 44 -13.22 49.61 -4.17
CA LEU A 44 -13.03 48.57 -3.17
C LEU A 44 -14.30 48.26 -2.34
N GLY A 45 -15.40 48.97 -2.59
CA GLY A 45 -16.71 48.64 -2.05
C GLY A 45 -17.05 49.29 -0.70
N TYR A 46 -16.46 50.45 -0.38
CA TYR A 46 -16.87 51.25 0.78
C TYR A 46 -18.31 51.77 0.62
N THR A 47 -19.16 51.50 1.61
CA THR A 47 -20.60 51.81 1.58
C THR A 47 -21.05 52.68 2.75
N SER A 48 -20.15 53.07 3.66
CA SER A 48 -20.54 53.87 4.83
C SER A 48 -21.10 55.24 4.39
N PRO A 49 -22.21 55.70 5.00
CA PRO A 49 -22.80 57.00 4.68
C PRO A 49 -21.97 58.19 5.18
N SER A 50 -21.02 57.95 6.10
CA SER A 50 -20.12 58.98 6.62
C SER A 50 -19.11 59.42 5.55
N ARG A 51 -18.98 60.74 5.33
CA ARG A 51 -17.87 61.28 4.54
C ARG A 51 -16.55 60.91 5.24
N PRO A 52 -15.66 60.12 4.61
CA PRO A 52 -14.48 59.63 5.29
C PRO A 52 -13.38 60.69 5.41
N ILE A 53 -13.44 61.79 4.65
CA ILE A 53 -12.46 62.88 4.73
C ILE A 53 -13.09 64.10 5.40
N ARG A 54 -12.46 64.57 6.49
CA ARG A 54 -12.84 65.79 7.20
C ARG A 54 -11.60 66.38 7.90
N ASP A 55 -11.41 67.70 7.84
CA ASP A 55 -10.36 68.42 8.57
C ASP A 55 -8.94 67.83 8.37
N ASN A 56 -8.54 67.57 7.12
CA ASN A 56 -7.28 66.89 6.74
C ASN A 56 -7.07 65.51 7.39
N LYS A 57 -8.14 64.86 7.82
CA LYS A 57 -8.11 63.48 8.33
C LYS A 57 -8.99 62.59 7.47
N LEU A 58 -8.45 61.44 7.07
CA LEU A 58 -9.20 60.35 6.48
C LEU A 58 -9.57 59.36 7.59
N ARG A 59 -10.82 59.37 8.03
CA ARG A 59 -11.37 58.45 9.03
C ARG A 59 -12.44 57.56 8.42
N PHE A 60 -12.29 56.26 8.58
CA PHE A 60 -13.27 55.30 8.08
C PHE A 60 -13.41 54.09 9.01
N LYS A 61 -14.61 53.51 9.01
CA LYS A 61 -14.90 52.25 9.69
C LYS A 61 -14.36 51.07 8.89
N ILE A 62 -13.86 50.07 9.60
CA ILE A 62 -13.15 48.93 9.01
C ILE A 62 -14.06 47.71 8.81
N GLY A 63 -15.05 47.53 9.68
CA GLY A 63 -15.89 46.33 9.70
C GLY A 63 -16.78 46.15 8.46
N ARG A 64 -17.32 44.94 8.30
CA ARG A 64 -18.22 44.52 7.20
C ARG A 64 -19.49 45.37 7.03
N THR A 65 -19.89 46.16 8.03
CA THR A 65 -21.03 47.07 7.88
C THR A 65 -20.69 48.30 7.03
N ALA A 66 -19.39 48.63 6.92
CA ALA A 66 -18.89 49.77 6.17
C ALA A 66 -18.38 49.41 4.77
N TRP A 67 -18.20 48.11 4.48
CA TRP A 67 -17.65 47.60 3.23
C TRP A 67 -18.45 46.41 2.71
N LYS A 68 -18.65 46.31 1.40
CA LYS A 68 -19.26 45.12 0.77
C LYS A 68 -18.52 43.82 1.10
N ALA A 69 -17.19 43.90 1.14
CA ALA A 69 -16.29 42.89 1.65
C ALA A 69 -15.24 43.61 2.51
N GLN A 70 -14.89 43.06 3.67
CA GLN A 70 -13.94 43.72 4.56
C GLN A 70 -12.56 43.81 3.91
N VAL A 71 -12.06 45.03 3.73
CA VAL A 71 -10.77 45.32 3.07
C VAL A 71 -9.67 45.60 4.10
N PHE A 72 -10.02 46.14 5.25
CA PHE A 72 -9.05 46.54 6.27
C PHE A 72 -9.18 45.65 7.50
N TYR A 73 -8.05 45.43 8.17
CA TYR A 73 -7.94 44.67 9.42
C TYR A 73 -6.97 45.39 10.36
N ILE A 74 -7.19 45.24 11.67
CA ILE A 74 -6.28 45.76 12.70
C ILE A 74 -5.55 44.58 13.33
N GLY A 75 -4.23 44.56 13.20
CA GLY A 75 -3.38 43.50 13.70
C GLY A 75 -3.49 42.20 12.91
N GLU A 76 -2.59 41.27 13.22
CA GLU A 76 -2.58 39.93 12.63
C GLU A 76 -3.66 39.03 13.25
N GLU A 77 -4.13 39.35 14.46
CA GLU A 77 -5.21 38.64 15.15
C GLU A 77 -6.52 38.64 14.36
N GLN A 78 -6.98 39.80 13.88
CA GLN A 78 -8.22 39.87 13.10
C GLN A 78 -8.11 39.12 11.76
N ILE A 79 -6.91 39.05 11.17
CA ILE A 79 -6.65 38.26 9.96
C ILE A 79 -6.73 36.77 10.29
N PHE A 80 -6.15 36.34 11.41
CA PHE A 80 -6.25 34.98 11.91
C PHE A 80 -7.71 34.59 12.22
N GLU A 81 -8.45 35.40 12.97
CA GLU A 81 -9.86 35.16 13.31
C GLU A 81 -10.73 35.01 12.06
N TYR A 82 -10.50 35.86 11.04
CA TYR A 82 -11.18 35.73 9.76
C TYR A 82 -10.88 34.38 9.12
N ALA A 83 -9.60 34.01 9.04
CA ALA A 83 -9.15 32.80 8.39
C ALA A 83 -9.66 31.55 9.12
N ASP A 84 -9.62 31.55 10.45
CA ASP A 84 -10.14 30.47 11.28
C ASP A 84 -11.65 30.25 11.09
N THR A 85 -12.40 31.36 11.05
CA THR A 85 -13.86 31.35 10.89
C THR A 85 -14.30 30.92 9.49
N HIS A 86 -13.59 31.34 8.44
CA HIS A 86 -14.02 31.11 7.04
C HIS A 86 -13.30 29.94 6.38
N GLY A 87 -12.22 29.44 6.98
CA GLY A 87 -11.38 28.39 6.41
C GLY A 87 -10.57 28.85 5.19
N GLU A 88 -10.43 30.16 4.97
CA GLU A 88 -9.73 30.72 3.82
C GLU A 88 -9.08 32.07 4.13
N HIS A 89 -8.05 32.40 3.34
CA HIS A 89 -7.39 33.69 3.40
C HIS A 89 -8.36 34.83 3.03
N PRO A 90 -8.31 35.99 3.72
CA PRO A 90 -9.04 37.17 3.27
C PRO A 90 -8.49 37.64 1.91
N LEU A 91 -9.39 37.96 0.99
CA LEU A 91 -9.04 38.35 -0.38
C LEU A 91 -8.92 39.86 -0.49
N ASN A 92 -7.89 40.33 -1.22
CA ASN A 92 -7.70 41.74 -1.56
C ASN A 92 -7.79 42.69 -0.35
N CYS A 93 -7.10 42.34 0.74
CA CYS A 93 -7.15 43.12 1.97
C CYS A 93 -5.80 43.73 2.36
N MET A 94 -5.86 44.68 3.29
CA MET A 94 -4.72 45.25 3.99
C MET A 94 -4.92 45.06 5.49
N TYR A 95 -3.82 45.02 6.23
CA TYR A 95 -3.88 45.11 7.68
C TYR A 95 -2.93 46.18 8.19
N PHE A 96 -3.38 46.87 9.22
CA PHE A 96 -2.58 47.81 9.98
C PHE A 96 -1.93 47.07 11.13
N ASN A 97 -0.60 47.11 11.23
CA ASN A 97 0.13 46.53 12.34
C ASN A 97 0.40 47.61 13.40
N PRO A 98 -0.23 47.53 14.58
CA PRO A 98 -0.09 48.55 15.63
C PRO A 98 1.33 48.63 16.21
N THR A 99 2.09 47.53 16.19
CA THR A 99 3.42 47.44 16.81
C THR A 99 4.46 48.25 16.04
N ASN A 100 4.38 48.27 14.71
CA ASN A 100 5.31 49.02 13.86
C ASN A 100 4.67 50.25 13.21
N ASN A 101 3.40 50.53 13.51
CA ASN A 101 2.60 51.63 12.96
C ASN A 101 2.61 51.69 11.42
N LYS A 102 2.50 50.53 10.76
CA LYS A 102 2.52 50.43 9.29
C LYS A 102 1.33 49.67 8.72
N LEU A 103 0.94 50.06 7.51
CA LEU A 103 -0.07 49.38 6.72
C LEU A 103 0.59 48.43 5.72
N PHE A 104 0.13 47.19 5.67
CA PHE A 104 0.64 46.17 4.77
C PHE A 104 -0.47 45.66 3.85
N VAL A 105 -0.13 45.42 2.58
CA VAL A 105 -0.99 44.63 1.68
C VAL A 105 -0.82 43.17 2.02
N TYR A 106 -1.94 42.49 2.33
CA TYR A 106 -1.91 41.07 2.63
C TYR A 106 -1.52 40.27 1.37
N SER A 107 -0.44 39.51 1.45
CA SER A 107 0.14 38.77 0.32
C SER A 107 0.89 37.53 0.80
N GLU A 108 1.17 36.62 -0.14
CA GLU A 108 1.83 35.33 0.12
C GLU A 108 3.25 35.46 0.67
N GLU A 109 3.91 36.60 0.44
CA GLU A 109 5.27 36.88 0.91
C GLU A 109 5.32 37.16 2.41
N LEU A 110 4.20 37.56 3.00
CA LEU A 110 4.14 37.90 4.42
C LEU A 110 4.19 36.66 5.31
N GLU A 111 4.89 36.77 6.43
CA GLU A 111 5.01 35.70 7.41
C GLU A 111 3.65 35.26 7.96
N ILE A 112 2.76 36.20 8.29
CA ILE A 112 1.39 35.90 8.74
C ILE A 112 0.58 35.11 7.71
N HIS A 113 0.77 35.38 6.41
CA HIS A 113 0.13 34.59 5.36
C HIS A 113 0.62 33.15 5.41
N LYS A 114 1.94 32.95 5.39
CA LYS A 114 2.55 31.63 5.49
C LYS A 114 2.11 30.85 6.74
N LYS A 115 2.01 31.52 7.90
CA LYS A 115 1.50 30.91 9.15
C LYS A 115 0.06 30.42 9.01
N ILE A 116 -0.82 31.25 8.45
CA ILE A 116 -2.22 30.89 8.20
C ILE A 116 -2.33 29.77 7.17
N THR A 117 -1.50 29.79 6.12
CA THR A 117 -1.48 28.73 5.12
C THR A 117 -1.11 27.39 5.74
N LEU A 118 -0.11 27.35 6.63
CA LEU A 118 0.26 26.14 7.36
C LEU A 118 -0.91 25.66 8.24
N PHE A 119 -1.51 26.56 9.01
CA PHE A 119 -2.62 26.27 9.92
C PHE A 119 -3.83 25.69 9.19
N LEU A 120 -4.35 26.40 8.19
CA LEU A 120 -5.50 25.96 7.40
C LEU A 120 -5.20 24.69 6.62
N GLY A 121 -3.99 24.59 6.05
CA GLY A 121 -3.57 23.45 5.28
C GLY A 121 -3.45 22.18 6.13
N PHE A 122 -2.91 22.29 7.34
CA PHE A 122 -2.84 21.16 8.27
C PHE A 122 -4.23 20.73 8.78
N ARG A 123 -5.12 21.68 9.05
CA ARG A 123 -6.54 21.41 9.33
C ARG A 123 -7.21 20.60 8.21
N SER A 124 -7.05 21.03 6.96
CA SER A 124 -7.56 20.31 5.78
C SER A 124 -7.01 18.89 5.69
N LEU A 125 -5.69 18.74 5.86
CA LEU A 125 -5.02 17.45 5.84
C LEU A 125 -5.64 16.50 6.89
N LEU A 126 -5.83 16.97 8.13
CA LEU A 126 -6.46 16.16 9.16
C LEU A 126 -7.93 15.85 8.86
N ALA A 127 -8.68 16.78 8.29
CA ALA A 127 -10.07 16.57 7.89
C ALA A 127 -10.20 15.50 6.79
N GLU A 128 -9.26 15.45 5.85
CA GLU A 128 -9.19 14.43 4.79
C GLU A 128 -8.77 13.05 5.32
N LEU A 129 -7.93 13.03 6.35
CA LEU A 129 -7.55 11.81 7.04
C LEU A 129 -8.60 11.33 8.04
N SER A 130 -9.51 12.19 8.48
CA SER A 130 -10.49 11.85 9.53
C SER A 130 -11.55 10.86 9.05
N ASP A 131 -12.05 10.03 9.98
CA ASP A 131 -13.26 9.23 9.77
C ASP A 131 -14.51 10.05 10.10
N HIS A 132 -14.40 10.99 11.04
CA HIS A 132 -15.41 12.00 11.32
C HIS A 132 -14.78 13.37 11.53
N SER A 133 -15.44 14.42 11.07
CA SER A 133 -14.99 15.81 11.21
C SER A 133 -16.16 16.70 11.60
N ILE A 134 -15.88 17.76 12.36
CA ILE A 134 -16.85 18.78 12.75
C ILE A 134 -16.27 20.13 12.37
N PRO A 135 -16.96 20.92 11.54
CA PRO A 135 -18.09 20.56 10.65
C PRO A 135 -17.74 19.43 9.66
N GLU A 136 -18.74 18.68 9.20
CA GLU A 136 -18.54 17.50 8.32
C GLU A 136 -18.26 17.86 6.85
N SER A 137 -18.62 19.06 6.42
CA SER A 137 -18.51 19.49 5.02
C SER A 137 -18.31 21.00 4.89
N GLY A 138 -18.00 21.45 3.66
CA GLY A 138 -17.74 22.84 3.33
C GLY A 138 -16.28 23.25 3.53
N LYS A 139 -16.00 24.54 3.33
CA LYS A 139 -14.63 25.11 3.42
C LYS A 139 -14.01 24.99 4.82
N ILE A 140 -14.86 24.95 5.84
CA ILE A 140 -14.47 24.81 7.24
C ILE A 140 -14.54 23.35 7.72
N LYS A 141 -14.50 22.36 6.83
CA LYS A 141 -14.56 20.96 7.25
C LYS A 141 -13.44 20.63 8.25
N GLY A 142 -13.80 19.96 9.35
CA GLY A 142 -12.84 19.59 10.41
C GLY A 142 -12.25 20.79 11.15
N SER A 143 -12.93 21.92 11.10
CA SER A 143 -12.50 23.17 11.72
C SER A 143 -12.49 23.11 13.25
N GLN A 144 -13.50 22.46 13.82
CA GLN A 144 -13.66 22.38 15.27
C GLN A 144 -12.96 21.15 15.82
N LYS A 145 -13.20 20.00 15.19
CA LYS A 145 -12.76 18.71 15.70
C LYS A 145 -12.63 17.70 14.58
N VAL A 146 -11.67 16.79 14.72
CA VAL A 146 -11.53 15.60 13.89
C VAL A 146 -11.38 14.35 14.75
N VAL A 147 -11.88 13.22 14.24
CA VAL A 147 -11.75 11.91 14.87
C VAL A 147 -11.10 10.97 13.88
N LEU A 148 -9.97 10.39 14.27
CA LEU A 148 -9.23 9.41 13.48
C LEU A 148 -9.29 8.05 14.17
N LEU A 149 -9.64 7.03 13.41
CA LEU A 149 -9.58 5.63 13.80
C LEU A 149 -8.36 5.01 13.12
N VAL A 150 -7.39 4.60 13.92
CA VAL A 150 -6.16 3.98 13.47
C VAL A 150 -6.23 2.51 13.83
N LYS A 151 -6.07 1.63 12.85
CA LYS A 151 -6.02 0.20 13.11
C LYS A 151 -4.59 -0.18 13.45
N ASN A 152 -4.41 -0.68 14.67
CA ASN A 152 -3.16 -1.22 15.17
C ASN A 152 -3.40 -2.67 15.58
N ASP A 153 -2.33 -3.46 15.70
CA ASP A 153 -2.41 -4.88 16.05
C ASP A 153 -3.11 -5.14 17.41
N ASP A 154 -3.13 -4.14 18.30
CA ASP A 154 -3.72 -4.19 19.65
C ASP A 154 -5.22 -3.78 19.73
N GLY A 155 -5.96 -3.81 18.61
CA GLY A 155 -7.41 -3.53 18.60
C GLY A 155 -7.80 -2.10 18.19
N GLY A 156 -6.83 -1.30 17.73
CA GLY A 156 -7.03 0.02 17.16
C GLY A 156 -7.07 1.18 18.17
N ALA A 157 -6.59 2.35 17.73
CA ALA A 157 -6.58 3.60 18.49
C ALA A 157 -7.62 4.58 17.94
N LYS A 158 -8.28 5.29 18.85
CA LYS A 158 -9.20 6.40 18.52
C LYS A 158 -8.61 7.71 19.01
N HIS A 159 -8.27 8.58 18.08
CA HIS A 159 -7.76 9.92 18.37
C HIS A 159 -8.84 10.97 18.13
N SER A 160 -9.20 11.70 19.17
CA SER A 160 -10.15 12.81 19.12
C SER A 160 -9.38 14.11 19.25
N VAL A 161 -9.18 14.82 18.14
CA VAL A 161 -8.32 16.01 18.07
C VAL A 161 -9.17 17.27 17.93
N GLN A 162 -9.04 18.18 18.90
CA GLN A 162 -9.60 19.52 18.80
C GLN A 162 -8.70 20.38 17.90
N THR A 163 -9.28 21.05 16.91
CA THR A 163 -8.54 21.81 15.87
C THR A 163 -8.79 23.32 15.96
N THR A 164 -9.43 23.77 17.05
CA THR A 164 -9.56 25.18 17.41
C THR A 164 -8.41 25.59 18.31
N ILE A 165 -7.83 26.76 18.03
CA ILE A 165 -6.80 27.39 18.85
C ILE A 165 -7.13 28.88 18.95
N ASP A 166 -6.71 29.53 20.03
CA ASP A 166 -6.76 30.99 20.10
C ASP A 166 -5.54 31.62 19.42
N TYR A 167 -5.52 32.94 19.33
CA TYR A 167 -4.45 33.67 18.67
C TYR A 167 -3.11 33.62 19.44
N GLU A 168 -3.15 33.46 20.76
CA GLU A 168 -1.95 33.34 21.59
C GLU A 168 -1.25 32.00 21.31
N ASP A 169 -2.00 30.90 21.34
CA ASP A 169 -1.53 29.57 20.95
C ASP A 169 -1.06 29.54 19.49
N PHE A 170 -1.80 30.19 18.58
CA PHE A 170 -1.39 30.33 17.19
C PHE A 170 -0.02 30.98 17.07
N ASN A 171 0.27 32.06 17.80
CA ASN A 171 1.59 32.69 17.76
C ASN A 171 2.68 31.81 18.38
N ASN A 172 2.36 31.16 19.51
CA ASN A 172 3.30 30.31 20.23
C ASN A 172 3.78 29.12 19.39
N LEU A 173 2.93 28.60 18.50
CA LEU A 173 3.29 27.54 17.56
C LEU A 173 4.53 27.87 16.74
N PHE A 174 4.65 29.12 16.26
CA PHE A 174 5.66 29.49 15.28
C PHE A 174 6.98 30.00 15.88
N ILE A 175 7.13 30.05 17.21
CA ILE A 175 8.34 30.58 17.87
C ILE A 175 9.60 29.82 17.45
N ASN A 176 9.51 28.49 17.30
CA ASN A 176 10.66 27.62 17.03
C ASN A 176 10.49 26.75 15.77
N ILE A 177 9.67 27.19 14.81
CA ILE A 177 9.40 26.44 13.57
C ILE A 177 10.11 27.11 12.40
N ASN A 178 10.77 26.31 11.56
CA ASN A 178 11.15 26.75 10.22
C ASN A 178 9.91 26.69 9.30
N LEU A 179 9.34 27.86 9.01
CA LEU A 179 8.05 27.98 8.31
C LEU A 179 8.10 27.44 6.88
N ASP A 180 9.18 27.73 6.14
CA ASP A 180 9.32 27.29 4.74
C ASP A 180 9.43 25.75 4.65
N ASN A 181 10.23 25.12 5.53
CA ASN A 181 10.35 23.66 5.59
C ASN A 181 9.03 22.98 6.00
N SER A 182 8.28 23.61 6.91
CA SER A 182 6.98 23.12 7.35
C SER A 182 5.92 23.19 6.24
N LEU A 183 5.90 24.28 5.47
CA LEU A 183 5.03 24.42 4.30
C LEU A 183 5.38 23.41 3.20
N ASP A 184 6.67 23.20 2.92
CA ASP A 184 7.13 22.16 1.98
C ASP A 184 6.77 20.74 2.45
N SER A 185 6.87 20.46 3.75
CA SER A 185 6.44 19.17 4.30
C SER A 185 4.93 18.99 4.20
N LEU A 186 4.14 20.03 4.49
CA LEU A 186 2.69 20.02 4.34
C LEU A 186 2.27 19.75 2.89
N SER A 187 2.89 20.41 1.92
CA SER A 187 2.54 20.24 0.50
C SER A 187 2.83 18.81 0.02
N LYS A 188 3.97 18.24 0.42
CA LYS A 188 4.33 16.84 0.14
C LYS A 188 3.34 15.86 0.77
N LEU A 189 2.95 16.10 2.03
CA LEU A 189 1.96 15.28 2.74
C LEU A 189 0.60 15.28 2.03
N LYS A 190 0.12 16.45 1.60
CA LYS A 190 -1.14 16.56 0.83
C LYS A 190 -1.06 15.85 -0.50
N GLN A 191 0.02 16.07 -1.25
CA GLN A 191 0.25 15.42 -2.54
C GLN A 191 0.24 13.88 -2.41
N CYS A 192 0.65 13.33 -1.27
CA CYS A 192 0.64 11.90 -1.04
C CYS A 192 -0.77 11.29 -0.90
N ILE A 193 -1.81 12.08 -0.61
CA ILE A 193 -3.17 11.56 -0.35
C ILE A 193 -4.24 12.07 -1.32
N GLU A 194 -3.87 12.96 -2.24
CA GLU A 194 -4.75 13.63 -3.23
C GLU A 194 -4.52 13.11 -4.68
N LEU A 195 -4.07 11.87 -4.86
CA LEU A 195 -3.75 11.32 -6.20
C LEU A 195 -4.94 10.65 -6.90
N ASP A 196 -6.04 10.40 -6.19
CA ASP A 196 -7.29 9.79 -6.70
C ASP A 196 -7.03 8.47 -7.44
N ASP A 197 -6.16 7.63 -6.87
CA ASP A 197 -5.84 6.31 -7.41
C ASP A 197 -6.25 5.15 -6.48
N GLN A 198 -6.10 3.92 -6.96
CA GLN A 198 -6.48 2.70 -6.23
C GLN A 198 -5.75 2.51 -4.89
N GLN A 199 -4.65 3.23 -4.64
CA GLN A 199 -3.82 3.14 -3.44
C GLN A 199 -4.06 4.29 -2.45
N ASP A 200 -4.94 5.25 -2.75
CA ASP A 200 -5.25 6.39 -1.87
C ASP A 200 -5.61 5.95 -0.45
N LYS A 201 -6.44 4.90 -0.33
CA LYS A 201 -6.86 4.39 0.97
C LYS A 201 -5.67 3.91 1.80
N GLU A 202 -4.71 3.23 1.19
CA GLU A 202 -3.53 2.73 1.90
C GLU A 202 -2.54 3.84 2.24
N ARG A 203 -2.35 4.83 1.36
CA ARG A 203 -1.55 6.02 1.70
C ARG A 203 -2.15 6.79 2.87
N LYS A 204 -3.47 6.94 2.92
CA LYS A 204 -4.18 7.52 4.06
C LYS A 204 -4.01 6.68 5.33
N ASN A 205 -4.03 5.35 5.25
CA ASN A 205 -3.77 4.47 6.39
C ASN A 205 -2.33 4.62 6.91
N CYS A 206 -1.32 4.64 6.03
CA CYS A 206 0.07 4.90 6.41
C CYS A 206 0.21 6.27 7.10
N MET A 207 -0.49 7.29 6.60
CA MET A 207 -0.50 8.62 7.20
C MET A 207 -1.14 8.65 8.59
N ARG A 208 -2.29 7.97 8.76
CA ARG A 208 -2.95 7.80 10.06
C ARG A 208 -2.06 7.08 11.06
N SER A 209 -1.36 6.04 10.63
CA SER A 209 -0.40 5.31 11.45
C SER A 209 0.80 6.19 11.84
N ALA A 210 1.34 6.99 10.91
CA ALA A 210 2.41 7.92 11.21
C ALA A 210 1.97 9.01 12.21
N PHE A 211 0.73 9.48 12.08
CA PHE A 211 0.11 10.42 13.01
C PHE A 211 -0.07 9.81 14.41
N ASP A 212 -0.56 8.58 14.50
CA ASP A 212 -0.64 7.83 15.76
C ASP A 212 0.72 7.67 16.44
N SER A 213 1.75 7.25 15.71
CA SER A 213 3.12 7.14 16.24
C SER A 213 3.68 8.49 16.72
N LEU A 214 3.33 9.59 16.05
CA LEU A 214 3.72 10.92 16.53
C LEU A 214 2.98 11.28 17.83
N ILE A 215 1.67 11.00 17.92
CA ILE A 215 0.87 11.25 19.12
C ILE A 215 1.36 10.44 20.32
N GLN A 216 1.76 9.19 20.11
CA GLN A 216 2.25 8.34 21.21
C GLN A 216 3.51 8.88 21.89
N THR A 217 4.21 9.84 21.28
CA THR A 217 5.34 10.54 21.90
C THR A 217 4.93 11.71 22.81
N LEU A 218 3.65 12.09 22.82
CA LEU A 218 3.09 13.09 23.71
C LEU A 218 2.79 12.51 25.09
N SER A 219 3.12 13.28 26.12
CA SER A 219 2.73 13.01 27.51
C SER A 219 1.33 13.52 27.86
N ASP A 220 0.82 14.53 27.14
CA ASP A 220 -0.48 15.16 27.37
C ASP A 220 -1.33 15.16 26.09
N SER A 221 -2.53 14.61 26.17
CA SER A 221 -3.48 14.48 25.04
C SER A 221 -4.22 15.77 24.69
N ASN A 222 -4.13 16.83 25.50
CA ASN A 222 -4.91 18.05 25.25
C ASN A 222 -4.35 18.91 24.11
N ASN A 223 -3.08 18.74 23.73
CA ASN A 223 -2.37 19.59 22.77
C ASN A 223 -1.99 18.87 21.47
N ILE A 224 -2.76 17.85 21.06
CA ILE A 224 -2.43 17.02 19.89
C ILE A 224 -2.28 17.87 18.61
N PHE A 225 -3.24 18.76 18.34
CA PHE A 225 -3.23 19.54 17.10
C PHE A 225 -2.01 20.44 17.00
N THR A 226 -1.76 21.22 18.05
CA THR A 226 -0.65 22.16 18.12
C THR A 226 0.70 21.44 18.05
N TYR A 227 0.84 20.35 18.83
CA TYR A 227 2.06 19.54 18.81
C TYR A 227 2.35 18.94 17.43
N CYS A 228 1.36 18.32 16.79
CA CYS A 228 1.57 17.68 15.49
C CYS A 228 1.88 18.70 14.39
N MET A 229 1.25 19.88 14.43
CA MET A 229 1.56 20.96 13.49
C MET A 229 2.99 21.47 13.67
N SER A 230 3.43 21.68 14.91
CA SER A 230 4.82 22.06 15.20
C SER A 230 5.86 21.00 14.81
N ASN A 231 5.42 19.76 14.67
CA ASN A 231 6.25 18.62 14.30
C ASN A 231 5.92 18.09 12.89
N ILE A 232 5.34 18.90 12.00
CA ILE A 232 4.90 18.45 10.67
C ILE A 232 6.04 17.89 9.80
N VAL A 233 7.25 18.43 9.93
CA VAL A 233 8.46 17.90 9.26
C VAL A 233 8.77 16.48 9.74
N LYS A 234 8.63 16.23 11.05
CA LYS A 234 8.80 14.91 11.65
C LYS A 234 7.68 13.96 11.21
N LEU A 235 6.43 14.45 11.16
CA LEU A 235 5.29 13.68 10.64
C LEU A 235 5.56 13.19 9.21
N HIS A 236 6.04 14.07 8.33
CA HIS A 236 6.40 13.70 6.96
C HIS A 236 7.51 12.64 6.91
N LYS A 237 8.51 12.71 7.79
CA LYS A 237 9.54 11.67 7.89
C LYS A 237 8.97 10.32 8.32
N ILE A 238 8.16 10.28 9.39
CA ILE A 238 7.53 9.05 9.89
C ILE A 238 6.61 8.45 8.83
N TYR A 239 5.85 9.29 8.12
CA TYR A 239 5.03 8.84 6.99
C TYR A 239 5.85 8.12 5.92
N ASN A 240 6.98 8.70 5.50
CA ASN A 240 7.85 8.07 4.51
C ASN A 240 8.41 6.73 5.00
N GLU A 241 8.75 6.62 6.28
CA GLU A 241 9.20 5.36 6.89
C GLU A 241 8.08 4.30 6.86
N HIS A 242 6.87 4.65 7.31
CA HIS A 242 5.71 3.75 7.31
C HIS A 242 5.30 3.32 5.90
N HIS A 243 5.29 4.26 4.96
CA HIS A 243 4.98 3.98 3.56
C HIS A 243 6.04 3.07 2.92
N ASN A 244 7.33 3.29 3.21
CA ASN A 244 8.40 2.42 2.74
C ASN A 244 8.30 0.99 3.29
N ILE A 245 7.93 0.83 4.56
CA ILE A 245 7.66 -0.48 5.16
C ILE A 245 6.50 -1.16 4.44
N PHE A 246 5.37 -0.47 4.26
CA PHE A 246 4.22 -0.99 3.53
C PHE A 246 4.57 -1.45 2.11
N ILE A 247 5.32 -0.64 1.35
CA ILE A 247 5.76 -1.00 -0.01
C ILE A 247 6.72 -2.19 0.01
N SER A 248 7.59 -2.29 1.02
CA SER A 248 8.49 -3.44 1.20
C SER A 248 7.70 -4.72 1.45
N ASP A 249 6.73 -4.68 2.36
CA ASP A 249 5.90 -5.84 2.71
C ASP A 249 5.00 -6.26 1.54
N PHE A 250 4.45 -5.30 0.79
CA PHE A 250 3.72 -5.59 -0.44
C PHE A 250 4.60 -6.31 -1.48
N LYS A 251 5.85 -5.87 -1.65
CA LYS A 251 6.81 -6.52 -2.56
C LYS A 251 7.13 -7.94 -2.09
N ILE A 252 7.34 -8.15 -0.79
CA ILE A 252 7.60 -9.46 -0.20
C ILE A 252 6.41 -10.39 -0.45
N ASN A 253 5.20 -9.95 -0.12
CA ASN A 253 3.99 -10.72 -0.33
C ASN A 253 3.81 -11.11 -1.81
N LYS A 254 4.15 -10.21 -2.74
CA LYS A 254 4.13 -10.52 -4.18
C LYS A 254 5.11 -11.62 -4.56
N VAL A 255 6.34 -11.59 -4.01
CA VAL A 255 7.34 -12.64 -4.26
C VAL A 255 6.89 -13.97 -3.66
N ILE A 256 6.33 -13.96 -2.45
CA ILE A 256 5.76 -15.18 -1.82
C ILE A 256 4.61 -15.75 -2.66
N GLN A 257 3.72 -14.90 -3.19
CA GLN A 257 2.67 -15.33 -4.12
C GLN A 257 3.25 -15.95 -5.40
N GLU A 258 4.34 -15.41 -5.93
CA GLU A 258 5.03 -16.00 -7.08
C GLU A 258 5.64 -17.38 -6.74
N ILE A 259 6.29 -17.51 -5.58
CA ILE A 259 6.79 -18.80 -5.04
C ILE A 259 5.64 -19.81 -4.96
N ASN A 260 4.51 -19.44 -4.33
CA ASN A 260 3.33 -20.30 -4.22
C ASN A 260 2.73 -20.66 -5.57
N SER A 261 2.73 -19.73 -6.53
CA SER A 261 2.29 -20.02 -7.89
C SER A 261 3.23 -21.03 -8.58
N LYS A 262 4.54 -20.96 -8.34
CA LYS A 262 5.51 -21.94 -8.86
C LYS A 262 5.37 -23.30 -8.18
N ASP A 263 5.07 -23.33 -6.89
CA ASP A 263 4.77 -24.58 -6.19
C ASP A 263 3.59 -25.32 -6.84
N LEU A 264 2.47 -24.62 -7.04
CA LEU A 264 1.30 -25.17 -7.72
C LEU A 264 1.63 -25.63 -9.15
N GLU A 265 2.40 -24.85 -9.90
CA GLU A 265 2.81 -25.19 -11.27
C GLU A 265 3.65 -26.48 -11.31
N TYR A 266 4.66 -26.61 -10.46
CA TYR A 266 5.53 -27.78 -10.42
C TYR A 266 4.82 -29.01 -9.85
N THR A 267 3.98 -28.83 -8.83
CA THR A 267 3.11 -29.89 -8.29
C THR A 267 2.20 -30.45 -9.39
N GLY A 268 1.59 -29.57 -10.19
CA GLY A 268 0.82 -29.96 -11.37
C GLY A 268 1.64 -30.78 -12.36
N LYS A 269 2.81 -30.28 -12.77
CA LYS A 269 3.71 -31.00 -13.70
C LYS A 269 4.14 -32.37 -13.17
N ILE A 270 4.46 -32.48 -11.88
CA ILE A 270 4.85 -33.74 -11.24
C ILE A 270 3.68 -34.72 -11.27
N ASN A 271 2.47 -34.26 -10.92
CA ASN A 271 1.27 -35.08 -10.92
C ASN A 271 0.87 -35.53 -12.33
N ASP A 272 0.97 -34.66 -13.34
CA ASP A 272 0.65 -35.00 -14.73
C ASP A 272 1.57 -36.10 -15.27
N ILE A 273 2.87 -35.96 -15.04
CA ILE A 273 3.85 -36.99 -15.44
C ILE A 273 3.62 -38.28 -14.66
N THR A 274 3.36 -38.17 -13.35
CA THR A 274 3.12 -39.33 -12.48
C THR A 274 1.88 -40.10 -12.91
N SER A 275 0.76 -39.41 -13.10
CA SER A 275 -0.51 -39.95 -13.57
C SER A 275 -0.34 -40.59 -14.95
N SER A 276 0.30 -39.90 -15.90
CA SER A 276 0.58 -40.43 -17.24
C SER A 276 1.39 -41.73 -17.19
N ALA A 277 2.43 -41.78 -16.35
CA ALA A 277 3.25 -42.98 -16.16
C ALA A 277 2.45 -44.12 -15.51
N GLN A 278 1.63 -43.82 -14.50
CA GLN A 278 0.78 -44.80 -13.82
C GLN A 278 -0.33 -45.37 -14.72
N THR A 279 -1.03 -44.53 -15.49
CA THR A 279 -2.05 -44.98 -16.44
C THR A 279 -1.44 -45.91 -17.49
N LYS A 280 -0.27 -45.56 -18.04
CA LYS A 280 0.46 -46.43 -18.98
C LYS A 280 0.94 -47.72 -18.31
N ALA A 281 1.32 -47.67 -17.03
CA ALA A 281 1.69 -48.84 -16.26
C ALA A 281 0.50 -49.77 -15.94
N LEU A 282 -0.71 -49.22 -15.74
CA LEU A 282 -1.95 -49.98 -15.54
C LEU A 282 -2.52 -50.56 -16.84
N ALA A 283 -2.19 -49.97 -17.99
CA ALA A 283 -2.55 -50.54 -19.28
C ALA A 283 -1.84 -51.89 -19.55
N ILE A 284 -0.73 -52.18 -18.87
CA ILE A 284 0.12 -53.36 -19.12
C ILE A 284 -0.56 -54.65 -18.70
N PRO A 285 -1.05 -54.81 -17.44
CA PRO A 285 -1.79 -56.01 -17.08
C PRO A 285 -3.03 -56.19 -17.96
N GLY A 286 -3.70 -55.10 -18.35
CA GLY A 286 -4.85 -55.15 -19.27
C GLY A 286 -4.48 -55.72 -20.65
N ALA A 287 -3.40 -55.21 -21.26
CA ALA A 287 -2.88 -55.74 -22.52
C ALA A 287 -2.48 -57.22 -22.38
N MET A 288 -1.91 -57.62 -21.25
CA MET A 288 -1.56 -59.02 -21.00
C MET A 288 -2.77 -59.95 -20.90
N ILE A 289 -3.82 -59.54 -20.19
CA ILE A 289 -5.08 -60.30 -20.08
C ILE A 289 -5.69 -60.46 -21.47
N ALA A 290 -5.69 -59.40 -22.27
CA ALA A 290 -6.21 -59.44 -23.64
C ALA A 290 -5.41 -60.40 -24.54
N ILE A 291 -4.08 -60.34 -24.52
CA ILE A 291 -3.22 -61.26 -25.30
C ILE A 291 -3.46 -62.71 -24.86
N SER A 292 -3.55 -62.96 -23.56
CA SER A 292 -3.79 -64.31 -23.00
C SER A 292 -5.15 -64.87 -23.39
N ALA A 293 -6.19 -64.02 -23.44
CA ALA A 293 -7.54 -64.41 -23.86
C ALA A 293 -7.61 -64.72 -25.37
N VAL A 294 -6.89 -63.97 -26.21
CA VAL A 294 -6.91 -64.13 -27.67
C VAL A 294 -6.13 -65.35 -28.13
N MET A 295 -4.96 -65.62 -27.55
CA MET A 295 -4.00 -66.56 -28.16
C MET A 295 -4.23 -68.05 -27.86
N ARG A 296 -5.33 -68.48 -27.21
CA ARG A 296 -5.67 -69.87 -26.81
C ARG A 296 -4.44 -70.78 -26.83
N VAL A 297 -3.67 -70.75 -25.73
CA VAL A 297 -2.33 -71.34 -25.67
C VAL A 297 -2.42 -72.87 -25.64
N ASP A 298 -2.66 -73.46 -26.81
CA ASP A 298 -2.86 -74.89 -27.01
C ASP A 298 -1.60 -75.57 -27.58
N ASN A 299 -0.74 -74.78 -28.26
CA ASN A 299 0.51 -75.24 -28.88
C ASN A 299 1.72 -74.41 -28.43
N LEU A 300 2.90 -75.04 -28.41
CA LEU A 300 4.18 -74.47 -27.96
C LEU A 300 4.59 -73.20 -28.74
N ILE A 301 4.32 -73.16 -30.04
CA ILE A 301 4.59 -72.00 -30.90
C ILE A 301 3.75 -70.79 -30.44
N ASN A 302 2.49 -71.00 -30.05
CA ASN A 302 1.63 -69.92 -29.56
C ASN A 302 2.11 -69.40 -28.20
N ALA A 303 2.59 -70.29 -27.31
CA ALA A 303 3.15 -69.91 -26.02
C ALA A 303 4.42 -69.06 -26.15
N ILE A 304 5.32 -69.44 -27.05
CA ILE A 304 6.53 -68.65 -27.36
C ILE A 304 6.13 -67.30 -27.96
N GLY A 305 5.15 -67.26 -28.87
CA GLY A 305 4.62 -66.03 -29.44
C GLY A 305 4.13 -65.04 -28.37
N VAL A 306 3.42 -65.52 -27.34
CA VAL A 306 2.99 -64.69 -26.19
C VAL A 306 4.19 -64.13 -25.44
N VAL A 307 5.20 -64.94 -25.11
CA VAL A 307 6.38 -64.48 -24.34
C VAL A 307 7.17 -63.43 -25.13
N VAL A 308 7.30 -63.58 -26.45
CA VAL A 308 7.97 -62.61 -27.33
C VAL A 308 7.17 -61.31 -27.45
N ALA A 309 5.85 -61.38 -27.61
CA ALA A 309 4.99 -60.20 -27.63
C ALA A 309 5.01 -59.43 -26.29
N LEU A 310 5.05 -60.16 -25.17
CA LEU A 310 5.22 -59.59 -23.84
C LEU A 310 6.60 -58.95 -23.67
N LEU A 311 7.67 -59.56 -24.19
CA LEU A 311 9.01 -58.96 -24.16
C LEU A 311 9.04 -57.63 -24.92
N ALA A 312 8.49 -57.59 -26.13
CA ALA A 312 8.42 -56.37 -26.94
C ALA A 312 7.65 -55.25 -26.20
N THR A 313 6.52 -55.59 -25.57
CA THR A 313 5.74 -54.66 -24.75
C THR A 313 6.55 -54.17 -23.54
N CYS A 314 7.25 -55.06 -22.84
CA CYS A 314 8.10 -54.69 -21.70
C CYS A 314 9.21 -53.70 -22.10
N ILE A 315 9.83 -53.90 -23.28
CA ILE A 315 10.88 -53.00 -23.79
C ILE A 315 10.34 -51.59 -24.07
N VAL A 316 9.21 -51.47 -24.77
CA VAL A 316 8.59 -50.17 -25.10
C VAL A 316 8.27 -49.38 -23.83
N ILE A 317 7.79 -50.07 -22.81
CA ILE A 317 7.38 -49.44 -21.56
C ILE A 317 8.58 -49.11 -20.70
N HIS A 318 9.59 -49.97 -20.65
CA HIS A 318 10.85 -49.67 -19.99
C HIS A 318 11.47 -48.38 -20.56
N SER A 319 11.46 -48.23 -21.88
CA SER A 319 11.88 -47.01 -22.56
C SER A 319 11.05 -45.80 -22.15
N SER A 320 9.72 -45.92 -22.13
CA SER A 320 8.79 -44.86 -21.70
C SER A 320 9.05 -44.41 -20.25
N LEU A 321 9.23 -45.36 -19.33
CA LEU A 321 9.56 -45.07 -17.93
C LEU A 321 10.96 -44.46 -17.77
N ASN A 322 11.88 -44.70 -18.70
CA ASN A 322 13.17 -44.03 -18.72
C ASN A 322 13.05 -42.56 -19.13
N ILE A 323 12.23 -42.28 -20.14
CA ILE A 323 11.91 -40.91 -20.55
C ILE A 323 11.29 -40.14 -19.38
N TYR A 324 10.30 -40.72 -18.68
CA TYR A 324 9.70 -40.08 -17.51
C TYR A 324 10.71 -39.81 -16.39
N ASN A 325 11.63 -40.75 -16.10
CA ASN A 325 12.70 -40.51 -15.14
C ASN A 325 13.61 -39.35 -15.55
N CYS A 326 13.95 -39.23 -16.84
CA CYS A 326 14.70 -38.08 -17.35
C CYS A 326 13.92 -36.77 -17.19
N SER A 327 12.62 -36.77 -17.47
CA SER A 327 11.75 -35.60 -17.23
C SER A 327 11.73 -35.18 -15.77
N PHE A 328 11.65 -36.12 -14.83
CA PHE A 328 11.72 -35.80 -13.40
C PHE A 328 13.09 -35.23 -12.99
N LYS A 329 14.20 -35.76 -13.52
CA LYS A 329 15.53 -35.19 -13.26
C LYS A 329 15.63 -33.75 -13.78
N HIS A 330 15.06 -33.49 -14.96
CA HIS A 330 15.01 -32.16 -15.53
C HIS A 330 14.16 -31.20 -14.68
N ILE A 331 12.98 -31.64 -14.23
CA ILE A 331 12.12 -30.88 -13.32
C ILE A 331 12.86 -30.56 -12.00
N LYS A 332 13.54 -31.54 -11.40
CA LYS A 332 14.33 -31.32 -10.18
C LYS A 332 15.38 -30.21 -10.37
N LYS A 333 16.10 -30.24 -11.49
CA LYS A 333 17.08 -29.20 -11.83
C LYS A 333 16.42 -27.84 -12.05
N GLN A 334 15.25 -27.79 -12.69
CA GLN A 334 14.50 -26.54 -12.88
C GLN A 334 14.02 -25.95 -11.55
N ILE A 335 13.50 -26.78 -10.64
CA ILE A 335 13.11 -26.37 -9.28
C ILE A 335 14.31 -25.72 -8.61
N THR A 336 15.43 -26.43 -8.46
CA THR A 336 16.63 -25.86 -7.80
C THR A 336 17.09 -24.56 -8.45
N ASN A 337 17.15 -24.49 -9.78
CA ASN A 337 17.58 -23.28 -10.49
C ASN A 337 16.63 -22.08 -10.31
N VAL A 338 15.32 -22.32 -10.18
CA VAL A 338 14.34 -21.26 -9.98
C VAL A 338 14.38 -20.77 -8.54
N PHE A 339 14.37 -21.68 -7.57
CA PHE A 339 14.31 -21.31 -6.15
C PHE A 339 15.64 -20.78 -5.60
N SER A 340 16.78 -21.19 -6.16
CA SER A 340 18.07 -20.61 -5.81
C SER A 340 18.15 -19.10 -6.09
N ARG A 341 17.37 -18.58 -7.05
CA ARG A 341 17.33 -17.14 -7.32
C ARG A 341 16.68 -16.36 -6.19
N TYR A 342 15.62 -16.89 -5.59
CA TYR A 342 14.93 -16.26 -4.46
C TYR A 342 15.77 -16.28 -3.18
N GLN A 343 16.61 -17.30 -3.01
CA GLN A 343 17.50 -17.44 -1.84
C GLN A 343 18.67 -16.44 -1.83
N VAL A 344 19.07 -15.91 -3.00
CA VAL A 344 20.16 -14.93 -3.16
C VAL A 344 19.65 -13.48 -3.11
N LEU A 345 18.33 -13.27 -3.15
CA LEU A 345 17.77 -11.94 -2.95
C LEU A 345 18.06 -11.48 -1.52
N ASN A 346 18.75 -10.34 -1.36
CA ASN A 346 19.03 -9.68 -0.08
C ASN A 346 17.76 -9.16 0.65
N GLN A 347 16.58 -9.54 0.19
CA GLN A 347 15.30 -9.18 0.82
C GLN A 347 15.02 -10.14 1.98
N LYS A 348 14.23 -9.65 2.95
CA LYS A 348 14.00 -10.20 4.29
C LYS A 348 13.96 -11.74 4.37
N SER A 349 14.38 -12.29 5.52
CA SER A 349 14.52 -13.75 5.79
C SER A 349 13.32 -14.60 5.39
N GLU A 350 12.11 -14.05 5.47
CA GLU A 350 10.85 -14.70 5.12
C GLU A 350 10.82 -15.26 3.68
N ILE A 351 11.29 -14.50 2.68
CA ILE A 351 11.32 -14.98 1.28
C ILE A 351 12.24 -16.19 1.15
N ARG A 352 13.41 -16.13 1.80
CA ARG A 352 14.40 -17.20 1.74
C ARG A 352 13.88 -18.47 2.42
N GLU A 353 13.26 -18.33 3.58
CA GLU A 353 12.68 -19.44 4.33
C GLU A 353 11.58 -20.14 3.53
N GLU A 354 10.65 -19.39 2.94
CA GLU A 354 9.57 -19.98 2.14
C GLU A 354 10.13 -20.62 0.86
N ALA A 355 11.06 -19.96 0.16
CA ALA A 355 11.69 -20.53 -1.03
C ALA A 355 12.46 -21.84 -0.74
N GLU A 356 13.22 -21.91 0.35
CA GLU A 356 13.95 -23.11 0.76
C GLU A 356 13.00 -24.25 1.13
N LYS A 357 11.94 -23.94 1.88
CA LYS A 357 10.90 -24.91 2.24
C LYS A 357 10.19 -25.47 1.02
N THR A 358 9.72 -24.62 0.11
CA THR A 358 9.07 -25.03 -1.14
C THR A 358 10.01 -25.87 -2.02
N GLU A 359 11.27 -25.46 -2.19
CA GLU A 359 12.25 -26.24 -2.96
C GLU A 359 12.42 -27.64 -2.39
N LYS A 360 12.56 -27.74 -1.06
CA LYS A 360 12.78 -29.00 -0.36
C LYS A 360 11.57 -29.94 -0.51
N ASP A 361 10.36 -29.41 -0.39
CA ASP A 361 9.14 -30.21 -0.48
C ASP A 361 8.85 -30.67 -1.91
N LEU A 362 9.03 -29.80 -2.91
CA LEU A 362 8.96 -30.19 -4.32
C LEU A 362 10.04 -31.24 -4.67
N SER A 363 11.27 -31.08 -4.16
CA SER A 363 12.36 -32.03 -4.38
C SER A 363 12.03 -33.42 -3.81
N LYS A 364 11.48 -33.48 -2.59
CA LYS A 364 10.97 -34.74 -2.01
C LYS A 364 9.87 -35.36 -2.86
N MET A 365 8.96 -34.54 -3.40
CA MET A 365 7.88 -35.02 -4.26
C MET A 365 8.42 -35.66 -5.55
N VAL A 366 9.41 -35.01 -6.17
CA VAL A 366 10.11 -35.56 -7.35
C VAL A 366 10.83 -36.87 -7.01
N ASP A 367 11.54 -36.93 -5.88
CA ASP A 367 12.27 -38.13 -5.45
C ASP A 367 11.31 -39.30 -5.18
N LYS A 368 10.16 -39.02 -4.56
CA LYS A 368 9.09 -40.01 -4.36
C LYS A 368 8.51 -40.50 -5.69
N ALA A 369 8.26 -39.60 -6.64
CA ALA A 369 7.76 -39.98 -7.96
C ALA A 369 8.78 -40.85 -8.73
N GLN A 370 10.06 -40.51 -8.70
CA GLN A 370 11.13 -41.31 -9.31
C GLN A 370 11.27 -42.69 -8.67
N SER A 371 11.15 -42.78 -7.35
CA SER A 371 11.14 -44.04 -6.61
C SER A 371 9.97 -44.92 -7.04
N SER A 372 8.77 -44.34 -7.16
CA SER A 372 7.58 -45.04 -7.66
C SER A 372 7.79 -45.58 -9.08
N MET A 373 8.36 -44.80 -10.00
CA MET A 373 8.65 -45.28 -11.36
C MET A 373 9.67 -46.41 -11.38
N SER A 374 10.68 -46.34 -10.50
CA SER A 374 11.68 -47.40 -10.35
C SER A 374 11.07 -48.69 -9.81
N PHE A 375 10.08 -48.58 -8.93
CA PHE A 375 9.30 -49.73 -8.46
C PHE A 375 8.46 -50.34 -9.59
N ILE A 376 7.77 -49.53 -10.39
CA ILE A 376 7.01 -49.99 -11.57
C ILE A 376 7.92 -50.74 -12.56
N LYS A 377 9.12 -50.23 -12.83
CA LYS A 377 10.11 -50.91 -13.70
C LYS A 377 10.43 -52.31 -13.20
N LYS A 378 10.61 -52.49 -11.88
CA LYS A 378 10.90 -53.81 -11.28
C LYS A 378 9.71 -54.77 -11.45
N ILE A 379 8.48 -54.28 -11.26
CA ILE A 379 7.27 -55.08 -11.44
C ILE A 379 7.15 -55.58 -12.88
N ILE A 380 7.36 -54.72 -13.88
CA ILE A 380 7.24 -55.10 -15.30
C ILE A 380 8.19 -56.25 -15.65
N TRP A 381 9.45 -56.16 -15.24
CA TRP A 381 10.42 -57.23 -15.46
C TRP A 381 10.10 -58.50 -14.67
N SER A 382 9.58 -58.36 -13.46
CA SER A 382 9.12 -59.50 -12.65
C SER A 382 7.94 -60.23 -13.31
N ILE A 383 7.00 -59.50 -13.91
CA ILE A 383 5.85 -60.06 -14.65
C ILE A 383 6.33 -60.85 -15.88
N TRP A 384 7.28 -60.31 -16.64
CA TRP A 384 7.84 -61.02 -17.79
C TRP A 384 8.57 -62.31 -17.37
N LEU A 385 9.36 -62.25 -16.30
CA LEU A 385 10.03 -63.42 -15.73
C LEU A 385 9.02 -64.48 -15.27
N PHE A 386 7.94 -64.06 -14.60
CA PHE A 386 6.85 -64.95 -14.19
C PHE A 386 6.16 -65.60 -15.39
N SER A 387 6.01 -64.87 -16.50
CA SER A 387 5.41 -65.39 -17.72
C SER A 387 6.27 -66.52 -18.33
N ILE A 388 7.59 -66.39 -18.30
CA ILE A 388 8.53 -67.47 -18.71
C ILE A 388 8.37 -68.69 -17.80
N LEU A 389 8.36 -68.47 -16.49
CA LEU A 389 8.20 -69.54 -15.49
C LEU A 389 6.85 -70.28 -15.68
N PHE A 390 5.77 -69.54 -15.96
CA PHE A 390 4.46 -70.12 -16.23
C PHE A 390 4.46 -71.01 -17.48
N VAL A 391 5.04 -70.52 -18.59
CA VAL A 391 5.16 -71.32 -19.82
C VAL A 391 6.02 -72.58 -19.58
N TRP A 392 7.13 -72.44 -18.84
CA TRP A 392 8.01 -73.56 -18.50
C TRP A 392 7.30 -74.63 -17.66
N LEU A 393 6.52 -74.23 -16.64
CA LEU A 393 5.72 -75.14 -15.82
C LEU A 393 4.64 -75.86 -16.64
N LYS A 394 3.94 -75.13 -17.52
CA LYS A 394 2.90 -75.71 -18.38
C LYS A 394 3.48 -76.73 -19.38
N MET A 395 4.69 -76.50 -19.86
CA MET A 395 5.38 -77.40 -20.79
C MET A 395 5.98 -78.65 -20.12
N ASN A 396 6.18 -78.65 -18.80
CA ASN A 396 6.71 -79.79 -18.03
C ASN A 396 5.70 -80.27 -16.96
N PRO A 397 4.54 -80.82 -17.34
CA PRO A 397 3.48 -81.22 -16.40
C PRO A 397 3.92 -82.34 -15.44
N GLN A 398 4.93 -83.14 -15.81
CA GLN A 398 5.53 -84.15 -14.92
C GLN A 398 6.13 -83.49 -13.66
N PHE A 399 6.73 -82.31 -13.76
CA PHE A 399 7.32 -81.57 -12.63
C PHE A 399 6.24 -81.13 -11.61
N ILE A 400 5.08 -80.67 -12.11
CA ILE A 400 3.92 -80.34 -11.26
C ILE A 400 3.44 -81.60 -10.53
N THR A 401 3.36 -82.73 -11.23
CA THR A 401 2.94 -84.01 -10.66
C THR A 401 3.90 -84.52 -9.58
N TYR A 402 5.21 -84.38 -9.77
CA TYR A 402 6.24 -84.72 -8.78
C TYR A 402 6.24 -83.78 -7.56
N SER A 403 6.03 -82.47 -7.76
CA SER A 403 5.95 -81.51 -6.65
C SER A 403 4.70 -81.72 -5.78
N ILE A 404 3.56 -82.07 -6.38
CA ILE A 404 2.32 -82.41 -5.67
C ILE A 404 2.45 -83.77 -4.96
N SER A 405 3.11 -84.76 -5.58
CA SER A 405 3.38 -86.03 -4.90
C SER A 405 4.31 -85.83 -3.70
N PHE A 406 5.36 -85.03 -3.84
CA PHE A 406 6.29 -84.70 -2.76
C PHE A 406 5.63 -83.95 -1.59
N LEU A 407 4.78 -82.95 -1.88
CA LEU A 407 3.98 -82.25 -0.87
C LEU A 407 2.99 -83.17 -0.16
N LYS A 408 2.32 -84.08 -0.89
CA LYS A 408 1.45 -85.10 -0.30
C LYS A 408 2.21 -86.06 0.62
N THR A 409 3.41 -86.49 0.23
CA THR A 409 4.28 -87.31 1.07
C THR A 409 4.70 -86.56 2.33
N LEU A 410 5.04 -85.27 2.24
CA LEU A 410 5.41 -84.45 3.39
C LEU A 410 4.25 -84.23 4.37
N THR A 411 3.02 -84.05 3.88
CA THR A 411 1.81 -83.95 4.73
C THR A 411 1.33 -85.28 5.31
N GLN A 412 1.87 -86.42 4.87
CA GLN A 412 1.63 -87.73 5.51
C GLN A 412 2.63 -88.04 6.63
N TYR A 413 3.73 -87.28 6.72
CA TYR A 413 4.78 -87.42 7.73
C TYR A 413 4.75 -86.31 8.81
N LEU A 414 3.86 -85.33 8.66
CA LEU A 414 3.41 -84.38 9.70
C LEU A 414 2.05 -84.84 10.21
#